data_AF-A0AAX3W148-F1
#
_entry.id   AF-A0AAX3W148-F1
#
_cell.length_a   1.000
_cell.length_b   1.000
_cell.length_c   1.000
_cell.angle_alpha   90.00
_cell.angle_beta   90.00
_cell.angle_gamma   90.00
#
_symmetry.space_group_name_H-M   'P 1'
#
loop_
_entity.id
_entity.type
_entity.pdbx_description
1 polymer ?
#
loop_
_entity_poly.entity_id
_entity_poly.type
_entity_poly.pdbx_seq_one_letter_code
_entity_poly.pdbx_strand_id
1 'polypeptide(L)'
;MVKRREPASTKREPTQEEIEAFASGADGGDTKPKQEEKATLNPNAKREFKAIRVPFNEFEYSKLDSLANKTGRTKLNVIRWAILKLAAEVEMSPNAPDDRA
;
A
#
# COMPACT_ATOMS: atom_id res chain seq x y z
N MET A 1 47.45 11.30 1.71
CA MET A 1 46.82 12.41 2.47
C MET A 1 45.40 12.58 1.98
N VAL A 2 44.39 12.29 2.82
CA VAL A 2 42.98 12.52 2.47
C VAL A 2 42.71 14.02 2.61
N LYS A 3 42.28 14.66 1.53
CA LYS A 3 41.94 16.10 1.53
C LYS A 3 40.68 16.30 2.37
N ARG A 4 40.86 16.81 3.60
CA ARG A 4 39.77 17.16 4.51
C ARG A 4 38.96 18.30 3.86
N ARG A 5 37.66 18.09 3.66
CA ARG A 5 36.76 19.16 3.23
C ARG A 5 36.52 20.07 4.44
N GLU A 6 36.81 21.36 4.30
CA GLU A 6 36.42 22.33 5.32
C GLU A 6 34.91 22.60 5.19
N PRO A 7 34.15 22.55 6.30
CA PRO A 7 32.74 22.92 6.24
C PRO A 7 32.63 24.42 5.96
N ALA A 8 31.89 24.78 4.92
CA ALA A 8 31.56 26.16 4.62
C ALA A 8 30.78 26.76 5.80
N SER A 9 31.46 27.60 6.57
CA SER A 9 30.93 28.35 7.71
C SER A 9 29.92 29.40 7.22
N THR A 10 28.70 28.95 6.91
CA THR A 10 27.53 29.84 6.86
C THR A 10 27.00 29.98 8.28
N LYS A 11 27.66 30.85 9.06
CA LYS A 11 27.17 31.25 10.40
C LYS A 11 25.96 32.16 10.21
N ARG A 12 24.79 31.56 10.02
CA ARG A 12 23.53 32.21 10.39
C ARG A 12 23.24 31.78 11.81
N GLU A 13 23.08 32.77 12.69
CA GLU A 13 22.48 32.49 13.99
C GLU A 13 21.06 32.00 13.73
N PRO A 14 20.69 30.80 14.20
CA PRO A 14 19.35 30.29 14.01
C PRO A 14 18.36 31.27 14.64
N THR A 15 17.32 31.58 13.89
CA THR A 15 16.25 32.44 14.38
C THR A 15 15.54 31.77 15.55
N GLN A 16 14.94 32.57 16.43
CA GLN A 16 14.28 32.05 17.63
C GLN A 16 13.19 31.01 17.29
N GLU A 17 12.49 31.19 16.17
CA GLU A 17 11.49 30.25 15.64
C GLU A 17 12.10 28.89 15.25
N GLU A 18 13.32 28.87 14.68
CA GLU A 18 14.02 27.63 14.33
C GLU A 18 14.51 26.88 15.57
N ILE A 19 14.90 27.60 16.63
CA ILE A 19 15.31 27.02 17.91
C ILE A 19 14.09 26.39 18.61
N GLU A 20 12.94 27.07 18.60
CA GLU A 20 11.70 26.57 19.19
C GLU A 20 11.15 25.36 18.41
N ALA A 21 11.24 25.37 17.07
CA ALA A 21 10.88 24.22 16.22
C ALA A 21 11.80 23.00 16.47
N PHE A 22 13.09 23.24 16.71
CA PHE A 22 14.03 22.17 17.04
C PHE A 22 13.81 21.60 18.44
N ALA A 23 13.59 22.46 19.44
CA ALA A 23 13.32 22.05 20.82
C ALA A 23 12.00 21.27 20.94
N SER A 24 10.93 21.72 20.26
CA SER A 24 9.65 21.02 20.22
C SER A 24 9.74 19.65 19.54
N GLY A 25 10.60 19.48 18.52
CA GLY A 25 10.87 18.18 17.92
C GLY A 25 11.61 17.19 18.84
N ALA A 26 12.41 17.68 19.80
CA ALA A 26 13.14 16.85 20.75
C ALA A 26 12.27 16.37 21.92
N ASP A 27 11.29 17.17 22.35
CA ASP A 27 10.34 16.83 23.42
C ASP A 27 9.15 15.96 22.95
N GLY A 28 9.21 15.45 21.72
CA GLY A 28 8.13 14.63 21.15
C GLY A 28 6.91 15.43 20.69
N GLY A 29 7.08 16.73 20.45
CA GLY A 29 6.06 17.61 19.91
C GLY A 29 5.53 17.09 18.57
N ASP A 30 4.24 16.76 18.56
CA ASP A 30 3.42 16.39 17.41
C ASP A 30 4.20 15.77 16.24
N THR A 31 4.78 14.59 16.49
CA THR A 31 4.94 13.61 15.42
C THR A 31 3.55 13.08 15.03
N LYS A 32 2.65 13.97 14.60
CA LYS A 32 1.49 13.55 13.83
C LYS A 32 2.10 12.82 12.65
N PRO A 33 1.89 11.49 12.53
CA PRO A 33 2.40 10.77 11.38
C PRO A 33 1.84 11.52 10.18
N LYS A 34 2.73 12.07 9.36
CA LYS A 34 2.38 12.67 8.08
C LYS A 34 1.44 11.67 7.43
N GLN A 35 0.14 11.99 7.41
CA GLN A 35 -0.85 11.14 6.77
C GLN A 35 -0.33 11.00 5.35
N GLU A 36 0.20 9.83 5.02
CA GLU A 36 0.55 9.50 3.66
C GLU A 36 -0.78 9.58 2.93
N GLU A 37 -1.01 10.71 2.26
CA GLU A 37 -2.13 10.88 1.34
C GLU A 37 -2.11 9.64 0.47
N LYS A 38 -3.16 8.81 0.58
CA LYS A 38 -3.27 7.57 -0.18
C LYS A 38 -3.14 7.95 -1.64
N ALA A 39 -1.96 7.72 -2.21
CA ALA A 39 -1.69 8.06 -3.60
C ALA A 39 -2.79 7.39 -4.43
N THR A 40 -3.49 8.16 -5.26
CA THR A 40 -4.59 7.64 -6.08
C THR A 40 -4.01 6.58 -7.02
N LEU A 41 -4.32 5.31 -6.74
CA LEU A 41 -3.82 4.17 -7.52
C LEU A 41 -4.54 4.12 -8.87
N ASN A 42 -3.79 3.97 -9.96
CA ASN A 42 -4.37 3.80 -11.30
C ASN A 42 -4.87 2.35 -11.49
N PRO A 43 -6.17 2.11 -11.70
CA PRO A 43 -6.72 0.76 -11.89
C PRO A 43 -6.22 0.04 -13.15
N ASN A 44 -5.75 0.78 -14.16
CA ASN A 44 -5.27 0.26 -15.43
C ASN A 44 -3.74 0.12 -15.49
N ALA A 45 -3.05 0.24 -14.35
CA ALA A 45 -1.61 0.05 -14.28
C ALA A 45 -1.17 -1.38 -14.70
N LYS A 46 0.10 -1.50 -15.11
CA LYS A 46 0.71 -2.80 -15.42
C LYS A 46 0.68 -3.72 -14.21
N ARG A 47 0.47 -5.02 -14.45
CA ARG A 47 0.28 -6.06 -13.42
C ARG A 47 1.61 -6.63 -12.90
N GLU A 48 2.57 -5.76 -12.59
CA GLU A 48 3.95 -6.12 -12.23
C GLU A 48 4.30 -5.74 -10.78
N PHE A 49 3.32 -5.29 -9.98
CA PHE A 49 3.58 -4.80 -8.62
C PHE A 49 4.04 -5.91 -7.67
N LYS A 50 3.22 -6.95 -7.46
CA LYS A 50 3.52 -8.10 -6.60
C LYS A 50 2.84 -9.37 -7.12
N ALA A 51 3.49 -10.52 -6.93
CA ALA A 51 2.95 -11.83 -7.24
C ALA A 51 2.65 -12.62 -5.96
N ILE A 52 1.64 -13.47 -6.00
CA ILE A 52 1.26 -14.39 -4.91
C ILE A 52 1.28 -15.82 -5.42
N ARG A 53 1.65 -16.78 -4.56
CA ARG A 53 1.51 -18.21 -4.82
C ARG A 53 0.34 -18.72 -3.98
N VAL A 54 -0.67 -19.26 -4.64
CA VAL A 54 -1.87 -19.80 -4.00
C VAL A 54 -1.98 -21.28 -4.36
N PRO A 55 -1.67 -22.22 -3.43
CA PRO A 55 -1.95 -23.62 -3.63
C PRO A 55 -3.47 -23.85 -3.57
N PHE A 56 -3.98 -24.73 -4.42
CA PHE A 56 -5.40 -25.12 -4.47
C PHE A 56 -5.55 -26.61 -4.21
N ASN A 57 -6.63 -26.99 -3.55
CA ASN A 57 -7.10 -28.37 -3.62
C ASN A 57 -7.83 -28.63 -4.95
N GLU A 58 -8.14 -29.89 -5.23
CA GLU A 58 -8.80 -30.30 -6.47
C GLU A 58 -10.18 -29.64 -6.63
N PHE A 59 -10.94 -29.55 -5.55
CA PHE A 59 -12.27 -28.94 -5.55
C PHE A 59 -12.23 -27.47 -5.97
N GLU A 60 -11.38 -26.66 -5.33
CA GLU A 60 -11.20 -25.24 -5.63
C GLU A 60 -10.71 -25.04 -7.06
N TYR A 61 -9.72 -25.83 -7.49
CA TYR A 61 -9.18 -25.74 -8.84
C TYR A 61 -10.22 -26.09 -9.91
N SER A 62 -11.05 -27.11 -9.67
CA SER A 62 -12.12 -27.50 -10.59
C SER A 62 -13.18 -26.39 -10.77
N LYS A 63 -13.49 -25.66 -9.69
CA LYS A 63 -14.40 -24.51 -9.73
C LYS A 63 -13.79 -23.34 -10.51
N LEU A 64 -12.50 -23.06 -10.28
CA LEU A 64 -11.78 -22.04 -11.02
C LEU A 64 -11.75 -22.34 -12.52
N ASP A 65 -11.49 -23.58 -12.89
CA ASP A 65 -11.43 -24.00 -14.29
C ASP A 65 -12.81 -23.92 -14.98
N SER A 66 -13.84 -24.42 -14.30
CA SER A 66 -15.22 -24.31 -14.77
C SER A 66 -15.67 -22.86 -14.98
N LEU A 67 -15.30 -21.97 -14.05
CA LEU A 67 -15.65 -20.55 -14.13
C LEU A 67 -14.87 -19.84 -15.25
N ALA A 68 -13.60 -20.18 -15.43
CA ALA A 68 -12.78 -19.68 -16.54
C ALA A 68 -13.39 -20.04 -17.90
N ASN A 69 -13.78 -21.30 -18.08
CA ASN A 69 -14.39 -21.78 -19.32
C ASN A 69 -15.75 -21.09 -19.59
N LYS A 70 -16.62 -20.98 -18.58
CA LYS A 70 -17.93 -20.32 -18.72
C LYS A 70 -17.84 -18.84 -19.06
N THR A 71 -16.81 -18.17 -18.55
CA THR A 71 -16.65 -16.72 -18.72
C THR A 71 -15.75 -16.33 -19.88
N GLY A 72 -15.10 -17.29 -20.54
CA GLY A 72 -14.09 -17.04 -21.59
C GLY A 72 -12.85 -16.30 -21.08
N ARG A 73 -12.57 -16.36 -19.77
CA ARG A 73 -11.45 -15.66 -19.13
C ARG A 73 -10.36 -16.66 -18.76
N THR A 74 -9.10 -16.21 -18.78
CA THR A 74 -8.01 -17.02 -18.21
C THR A 74 -8.18 -17.17 -16.71
N LYS A 75 -7.71 -18.28 -16.13
CA LYS A 75 -7.79 -18.55 -14.68
C LYS A 75 -7.27 -17.38 -13.82
N LEU A 76 -6.13 -16.81 -14.20
CA LEU A 76 -5.57 -15.62 -13.52
C LEU A 76 -6.46 -14.38 -13.64
N ASN A 77 -7.19 -14.21 -14.75
CA ASN A 77 -8.11 -13.09 -14.92
C ASN A 77 -9.40 -13.29 -14.11
N VAL A 78 -9.87 -14.53 -14.00
CA VAL A 78 -11.01 -14.88 -13.13
C VAL A 78 -10.71 -14.55 -11.67
N ILE A 79 -9.53 -14.94 -11.16
CA ILE A 79 -9.14 -14.63 -9.77
C ILE A 79 -9.15 -13.12 -9.53
N ARG A 80 -8.55 -12.33 -10.43
CA ARG A 80 -8.54 -10.86 -10.30
C ARG A 80 -9.95 -10.27 -10.33
N TRP A 81 -10.78 -10.76 -11.24
CA TRP A 81 -12.16 -10.31 -11.36
C TRP A 81 -12.99 -10.65 -10.11
N ALA A 82 -12.82 -11.84 -9.55
CA ALA A 82 -13.48 -12.26 -8.33
C ALA A 82 -13.09 -11.39 -7.12
N ILE A 83 -11.79 -11.04 -6.98
CA ILE A 83 -11.32 -10.14 -5.92
C ILE A 83 -11.99 -8.77 -6.02
N LEU A 84 -12.01 -8.17 -7.21
CA LEU A 84 -12.63 -6.85 -7.41
C LEU A 84 -14.14 -6.87 -7.15
N LYS A 85 -14.81 -7.95 -7.59
CA LYS A 85 -16.24 -8.12 -7.36
C LYS A 85 -16.56 -8.25 -5.88
N LEU A 86 -15.83 -9.10 -5.15
CA LEU A 86 -16.02 -9.29 -3.71
C LEU A 86 -15.69 -8.00 -2.93
N ALA A 87 -14.62 -7.30 -3.29
CA ALA A 87 -14.27 -6.03 -2.66
C ALA A 87 -15.40 -5.00 -2.81
N ALA A 88 -15.98 -4.87 -4.01
CA ALA A 88 -17.12 -3.99 -4.24
C ALA A 88 -18.36 -4.40 -3.43
N GLU A 89 -18.64 -5.71 -3.31
CA GLU A 89 -19.75 -6.22 -2.50
C GLU A 89 -19.57 -5.90 -1.00
N VAL A 90 -18.36 -6.03 -0.47
CA VAL A 90 -18.02 -5.70 0.93
C VAL A 90 -18.09 -4.19 1.18
N GLU A 91 -17.57 -3.36 0.26
CA GLU A 91 -17.66 -1.90 0.37
C GLU A 91 -19.11 -1.39 0.32
N MET A 92 -19.98 -2.06 -0.43
CA MET A 92 -21.42 -1.73 -0.50
C MET A 92 -22.23 -2.24 0.70
N SER A 93 -21.73 -3.24 1.43
CA SER A 93 -22.41 -3.84 2.59
C SER A 93 -21.52 -3.79 3.83
N PRO A 94 -21.44 -2.64 4.54
CA PRO A 94 -20.48 -2.39 5.62
C PRO A 94 -20.69 -3.22 6.91
N ASN A 95 -21.62 -4.18 6.92
CA ASN A 95 -21.99 -4.99 8.11
C ASN A 95 -22.11 -6.50 7.78
N ALA A 96 -21.14 -7.07 7.06
CA ALA A 96 -21.04 -8.53 6.97
C ALA A 96 -20.33 -9.11 8.22
N PRO A 97 -20.83 -10.21 8.81
CA PRO A 97 -20.22 -10.82 10.00
C PRO A 97 -18.81 -11.34 9.68
N ASP A 98 -17.91 -11.19 10.64
CA ASP A 98 -16.51 -11.61 10.58
C ASP A 98 -16.44 -13.16 10.57
N ASP A 99 -16.69 -13.77 9.40
CA ASP A 99 -16.48 -15.21 9.17
C ASP A 99 -14.98 -15.48 8.98
N ARG A 100 -14.22 -15.33 10.06
CA ARG A 100 -12.83 -15.81 10.13
C ARG A 100 -12.83 -17.23 10.71
N ALA A 101 -12.60 -18.20 9.84
CA ALA A 101 -12.20 -19.56 10.19
C ALA A 101 -10.71 -19.62 10.55
#